data_AF-A0A534JLL4-F1
#
_entry.id   AF-A0A534JLL4-F1
#
_cell.length_a   1.000
_cell.length_b   1.000
_cell.length_c   1.000
_cell.angle_alpha   90.00
_cell.angle_beta   90.00
_cell.angle_gamma   90.00
#
_symmetry.space_group_name_H-M   'P 1'
#
loop_
_entity.id
_entity.type
_entity.pdbx_description
1 polymer ?
#
loop_
_entity_poly.entity_id
_entity_poly.type
_entity_poly.pdbx_seq_one_letter_code
_entity_poly.pdbx_strand_id
1 'polypeptide(L)' 'MRGLRVRVAASILLGVGWLSFVLLYAAFWSGGYSLFQSIVIVLVSLLVLAGVLGAMWATWGMRFAQFGRN' A
#
# COMPACT_ATOMS: atom_id res chain seq x y z
N MET A 1 -1.46 12.47 -19.29
CA MET A 1 -2.41 11.43 -18.81
C MET A 1 -1.77 10.06 -18.48
N ARG A 2 -0.76 9.57 -19.23
CA ARG A 2 -0.11 8.26 -18.97
C ARG A 2 0.38 8.06 -17.51
N GLY A 3 1.06 9.05 -16.92
CA GLY A 3 1.55 8.93 -15.55
C GLY A 3 0.45 8.79 -14.47
N LEU A 4 -0.73 9.37 -14.69
CA LEU A 4 -1.87 9.20 -13.77
C LEU A 4 -2.46 7.78 -13.90
N ARG A 5 -2.62 7.28 -15.13
CA ARG A 5 -3.15 5.94 -15.39
C ARG A 5 -2.28 4.84 -14.75
N VAL A 6 -0.96 4.97 -14.84
CA VAL A 6 -0.03 3.99 -14.23
C VAL A 6 -0.15 4.00 -12.70
N ARG A 7 -0.25 5.17 -12.06
CA ARG A 7 -0.39 5.24 -10.60
C ARG A 7 -1.72 4.68 -10.11
N VAL A 8 -2.81 4.93 -10.84
CA VAL A 8 -4.13 4.36 -10.52
C VAL A 8 -4.09 2.83 -10.64
N ALA A 9 -3.55 2.31 -11.74
CA ALA A 9 -3.38 0.86 -11.90
C ALA A 9 -2.50 0.25 -10.81
N ALA A 10 -1.38 0.90 -10.48
CA ALA A 10 -0.50 0.47 -9.40
C ALA A 10 -1.20 0.48 -8.03
N SER A 11 -2.01 1.50 -7.71
CA SER A 11 -2.80 1.53 -6.47
C SER A 11 -3.79 0.38 -6.38
N ILE A 12 -4.48 0.07 -7.48
CA ILE A 12 -5.43 -1.06 -7.52
C ILE A 12 -4.69 -2.38 -7.31
N LEU A 13 -3.57 -2.60 -8.03
CA LEU A 13 -2.79 -3.83 -7.91
C LEU A 13 -2.19 -4.00 -6.51
N LEU A 14 -1.68 -2.93 -5.91
CA LEU A 14 -1.16 -2.94 -4.54
C LEU A 14 -2.25 -3.24 -3.52
N GLY A 15 -3.44 -2.65 -3.67
CA GLY A 15 -4.58 -2.93 -2.80
C GLY A 15 -5.07 -4.38 -2.93
N VAL A 16 -5.22 -4.88 -4.16
CA VAL A 16 -5.58 -6.28 -4.41
C VAL A 16 -4.51 -7.23 -3.85
N GLY A 17 -3.23 -6.96 -4.11
CA GLY A 17 -2.13 -7.76 -3.59
C GLY A 17 -2.09 -7.79 -2.06
N TRP A 18 -2.36 -6.66 -1.41
CA TRP A 18 -2.45 -6.60 0.05
C TRP A 18 -3.66 -7.39 0.60
N LEU A 19 -4.83 -7.28 -0.02
CA LEU A 19 -6.00 -8.09 0.36
C LEU A 19 -5.73 -9.59 0.17
N SER A 20 -5.12 -9.98 -0.96
CA SER A 20 -4.69 -11.36 -1.19
C SER A 20 -3.71 -11.83 -0.11
N PHE A 21 -2.73 -11.01 0.26
CA PHE A 21 -1.82 -11.30 1.36
C PHE A 21 -2.56 -11.52 2.69
N VAL A 22 -3.49 -10.63 3.06
CA VAL A 22 -4.27 -10.76 4.30
C VAL A 22 -5.08 -12.07 4.32
N LEU A 23 -5.74 -12.40 3.21
CA LEU A 23 -6.53 -13.63 3.11
C LEU A 23 -5.66 -14.89 3.20
N LEU A 24 -4.53 -14.92 2.49
CA LEU A 24 -3.59 -16.03 2.55
C LEU A 24 -2.94 -16.16 3.93
N TYR A 25 -2.56 -15.04 4.54
CA TYR A 25 -2.03 -15.00 5.90
C TYR A 25 -3.05 -15.58 6.90
N ALA A 26 -4.29 -15.10 6.84
CA ALA A 26 -5.36 -15.54 7.72
C ALA A 26 -5.65 -17.04 7.56
N ALA A 27 -5.75 -17.54 6.32
CA ALA A 27 -6.11 -18.92 6.03
C ALA A 27 -5.00 -19.94 6.37
N PHE A 28 -3.73 -19.59 6.13
CA PHE A 28 -2.64 -20.58 6.17
C PHE A 28 -1.60 -20.35 7.28
N TRP A 29 -1.39 -19.11 7.73
CA TRP A 29 -0.31 -18.79 8.66
C TRP A 29 -0.77 -18.33 10.04
N SER A 30 -1.98 -17.76 10.16
CA SER A 30 -2.45 -17.15 11.41
C SER A 30 -2.50 -18.10 12.61
N GLY A 31 -2.74 -19.40 12.38
CA GLY A 31 -2.89 -20.40 13.45
C GLY A 31 -1.63 -20.63 14.29
N GLY A 32 -0.44 -20.25 13.79
CA GLY A 32 0.81 -20.32 14.54
C GLY A 32 1.10 -19.10 15.43
N TYR A 33 0.27 -18.05 15.35
CA TYR A 33 0.49 -16.78 16.03
C TYR A 33 -0.60 -16.50 17.07
N SER A 34 -0.25 -15.78 18.13
CA SER A 34 -1.28 -15.23 19.03
C SER A 34 -2.12 -14.18 18.30
N LEU A 35 -3.32 -13.89 18.83
CA LEU A 35 -4.20 -12.85 18.27
C LEU A 35 -3.47 -11.50 18.15
N PHE A 36 -2.73 -11.11 19.20
CA PHE A 36 -1.95 -9.87 19.19
C PHE A 36 -0.88 -9.87 18.09
N GLN A 37 -0.11 -10.95 17.95
CA GLN A 37 0.90 -11.08 16.89
C GLN A 37 0.29 -10.98 15.50
N SER A 38 -0.87 -11.61 15.27
CA SER A 38 -1.58 -11.53 13.99
C SER A 38 -2.05 -10.11 13.66
N ILE A 39 -2.57 -9.38 14.66
CA ILE A 39 -2.94 -7.97 14.49
C ILE A 39 -1.71 -7.14 14.11
N VAL A 40 -0.58 -7.33 14.81
CA VAL A 40 0.67 -6.62 14.51
C VAL A 40 1.14 -6.89 13.08
N ILE A 41 1.11 -8.15 12.62
CA ILE A 41 1.52 -8.52 11.26
C ILE A 41 0.66 -7.80 10.21
N VAL A 42 -0.67 -7.81 10.38
CA VAL A 42 -1.58 -7.13 9.45
C VAL A 42 -1.33 -5.61 9.46
N LEU A 43 -1.17 -5.00 10.64
CA LEU A 43 -0.89 -3.56 10.75
C LEU A 43 0.44 -3.16 10.12
N VAL A 44 1.50 -3.94 10.35
CA VAL A 44 2.81 -3.71 9.73
C VAL A 44 2.73 -3.82 8.21
N SER A 45 2.02 -4.81 7.69
CA SER A 45 1.82 -4.94 6.24
C SER A 45 1.04 -3.76 5.64
N LEU A 46 0.06 -3.23 6.38
CA LEU A 46 -0.70 -2.04 5.99
C LEU A 46 0.18 -0.78 5.99
N LEU A 47 1.08 -0.64 6.97
CA LEU A 47 2.06 0.45 6.99
C LEU A 47 2.99 0.39 5.79
N VAL A 48 3.43 -0.81 5.39
CA VAL A 48 4.23 -0.99 4.17
C VAL A 48 3.44 -0.57 2.93
N LEU A 49 2.19 -1.02 2.78
CA LEU A 49 1.32 -0.60 1.68
C LEU A 49 1.15 0.92 1.63
N ALA A 50 0.84 1.54 2.78
CA ALA A 50 0.67 2.97 2.90
C ALA A 50 1.95 3.74 2.59
N GLY A 51 3.12 3.24 3.01
CA GLY A 51 4.42 3.82 2.69
C GLY A 51 4.73 3.79 1.19
N VAL A 52 4.47 2.67 0.52
CA VAL A 52 4.68 2.52 -0.92
C VAL A 52 3.75 3.44 -1.72
N LEU A 53 2.45 3.45 -1.39
CA LEU A 53 1.49 4.36 -2.02
C LEU A 53 1.85 5.82 -1.75
N GLY A 54 2.16 6.15 -0.49
CA GLY A 54 2.54 7.49 -0.06
C GLY A 54 3.74 8.01 -0.85
N ALA A 55 4.82 7.23 -0.96
CA ALA A 55 6.00 7.60 -1.73
C ALA A 55 5.69 7.79 -3.23
N MET A 56 4.89 6.90 -3.82
CA MET A 56 4.49 6.98 -5.23
C MET A 56 3.69 8.26 -5.55
N TRP A 57 2.83 8.69 -4.63
CA TRP A 57 2.00 9.88 -4.80
C TRP A 57 2.72 11.17 -4.38
N ALA A 58 3.54 11.15 -3.33
CA ALA A 58 4.30 12.31 -2.85
C ALA A 58 5.26 12.84 -3.93
N THR A 59 5.98 11.95 -4.60
CA THR A 59 6.89 12.31 -5.71
C THR A 59 6.19 13.00 -6.87
N TRP A 60 4.89 12.76 -7.07
CA TRP A 60 4.09 13.42 -8.09
C TRP A 60 3.48 14.72 -7.60
N GLY A 61 2.89 14.74 -6.39
CA GLY A 61 2.31 15.93 -5.79
C GLY A 61 3.32 17.07 -5.65
N MET A 62 4.57 16.75 -5.30
CA MET A 62 5.66 17.74 -5.23
C MET A 62 5.95 18.41 -6.59
N ARG A 63 5.74 17.72 -7.71
CA ARG A 63 5.92 18.31 -9.06
C ARG A 63 4.86 19.37 -9.35
N PHE A 64 3.62 19.19 -8.90
CA PHE A 64 2.57 20.21 -9.05
C PHE A 64 2.78 21.39 -8.10
N ALA A 65 3.28 21.13 -6.88
CA ALA A 65 3.64 22.17 -5.94
C ALA A 65 4.78 23.09 -6.46
N GLN A 66 5.70 22.55 -7.27
CA GLN A 66 6.75 23.36 -7.92
C GLN A 66 6.22 24.26 -9.05
N PHE A 67 5.22 23.82 -9.82
CA PHE A 67 4.67 24.63 -10.92
C PHE A 67 3.83 25.83 -10.45
N GLY A 68 3.31 25.83 -9.22
CA GLY A 68 2.60 26.97 -8.64
C GLY A 68 3.50 28.04 -8.01
N ARG A 69 4.84 27.88 -8.10
CA ARG A 69 5.83 28.76 -7.46
C ARG A 69 6.68 29.56 -8.48
N ASN A 70 6.34 29.49 -9.77
CA ASN A 70 6.95 30.25 -10.87
C ASN A 70 5.90 31.15 -11.53
#